data_AF-A0A3R7Y680-F1
#
_entry.id   AF-A0A3R7Y680-F1
#
_cell.length_a   1.000
_cell.length_b   1.000
_cell.length_c   1.000
_cell.angle_alpha   90.00
_cell.angle_beta   90.00
_cell.angle_gamma   90.00
#
_symmetry.space_group_name_H-M   'P 1'
#
loop_
_entity.id
_entity.type
_entity.pdbx_description
1 polymer ?
#
loop_
_entity_poly.entity_id
_entity_poly.type
_entity_poly.pdbx_seq_one_letter_code
_entity_poly.pdbx_strand_id
1 'polypeptide(L)'
;MVNDVMASEIVDRNGALPVFSSSVNMFAYIRNSVKRCTALTVGQTFFDLQLEFKYCLGLYANRLVAKLPGFITDSNTPPTHAAAAKWRLADKQEEELCFVINTAEYCADTLPSLEDVIRLKIDKAFTDAIELSKEIDTYHDVAAAAMKCIVLGIENILDDDWATMQRVNWGTVETVGDESAYVLAIADKLRPYVPTLRSMLSSLYFTNFCDKFAASVVPKVLQSIVKCKRVNHVGTQQLLLDVYALKTLFLNLPVMGKEGEVQIVGATTVPARYTKFVSNEMAHVEAVLKLIGTPNEMLVDSFKIMWPEGTAENFQSILNMKGYRTNDDESCIYMARE
;
A
#
# COMPACT_ATOMS: atom_id res chain seq x y z
N MET A 1 23.86 -19.64 -15.40
CA MET A 1 23.13 -20.43 -16.41
C MET A 1 22.27 -21.56 -15.82
N VAL A 2 22.80 -22.61 -15.16
CA VAL A 2 21.92 -23.64 -14.53
C VAL A 2 21.17 -23.11 -13.29
N ASN A 3 21.74 -22.15 -12.57
CA ASN A 3 21.05 -21.43 -11.49
C ASN A 3 20.06 -20.36 -11.99
N ASP A 4 20.19 -19.89 -13.24
CA ASP A 4 19.26 -18.88 -13.81
C ASP A 4 17.98 -19.54 -14.33
N VAL A 5 18.05 -20.79 -14.79
CA VAL A 5 16.88 -21.54 -15.29
C VAL A 5 16.06 -22.15 -14.14
N MET A 6 16.63 -22.23 -12.93
CA MET A 6 15.92 -22.63 -11.70
C MET A 6 15.37 -21.44 -10.90
N ALA A 7 15.66 -20.20 -11.31
CA ALA A 7 15.34 -18.99 -10.53
C ALA A 7 13.95 -18.41 -10.82
N SER A 8 13.43 -18.52 -12.04
CA SER A 8 12.08 -18.02 -12.37
C SER A 8 11.04 -19.12 -12.14
N GLU A 9 10.26 -19.01 -11.07
CA GLU A 9 9.14 -19.89 -10.82
C GLU A 9 8.10 -19.74 -11.94
N ILE A 10 7.63 -20.87 -12.50
CA ILE A 10 6.69 -20.86 -13.62
C ILE A 10 5.34 -20.33 -13.14
N VAL A 11 4.81 -19.31 -13.82
CA VAL A 11 3.51 -18.70 -13.52
C VAL A 11 2.44 -19.35 -14.39
N ASP A 12 1.41 -19.89 -13.75
CA ASP A 12 0.17 -20.32 -14.40
C ASP A 12 -0.73 -19.11 -14.64
N ARG A 13 -1.07 -18.86 -15.91
CA ARG A 13 -1.95 -17.77 -16.37
C ARG A 13 -3.27 -18.27 -16.95
N ASN A 14 -3.56 -19.58 -16.83
CA ASN A 14 -4.78 -20.16 -17.39
C ASN A 14 -6.03 -19.88 -16.53
N GLY A 15 -5.83 -19.50 -15.27
CA GLY A 15 -6.89 -19.08 -14.35
C GLY A 15 -7.29 -17.61 -14.50
N ALA A 16 -8.19 -17.14 -13.63
CA ALA A 16 -8.62 -15.74 -13.59
C ALA A 16 -7.49 -14.78 -13.17
N LEU A 17 -6.57 -15.26 -12.33
CA LEU A 17 -5.42 -14.49 -11.84
C LEU A 17 -4.14 -15.32 -11.99
N PRO A 18 -2.99 -14.69 -12.23
CA PRO A 18 -1.72 -15.38 -12.37
C PRO A 18 -1.22 -15.88 -11.00
N VAL A 19 -0.90 -17.17 -10.92
CA VAL A 19 -0.37 -17.83 -9.69
C VAL A 19 0.87 -18.63 -10.01
N PHE A 20 1.72 -18.91 -9.02
CA PHE A 20 2.83 -19.85 -9.23
C PHE A 20 2.30 -21.26 -9.46
N SER A 21 2.67 -21.88 -10.59
CA SER A 21 2.24 -23.24 -10.95
C SER A 21 2.61 -24.30 -9.92
N SER A 22 3.62 -24.03 -9.07
CA SER A 22 4.02 -24.87 -7.95
C SER A 22 2.89 -25.07 -6.93
N SER A 23 2.01 -24.08 -6.70
CA SER A 23 0.83 -24.25 -5.82
C SER A 23 -0.20 -25.18 -6.42
N VAL A 24 -0.51 -25.02 -7.71
CA VAL A 24 -1.44 -25.87 -8.46
C VAL A 24 -0.97 -27.33 -8.44
N ASN A 25 0.31 -27.53 -8.74
CA ASN A 25 0.94 -28.85 -8.68
C ASN A 25 0.90 -29.43 -7.26
N MET A 26 1.23 -28.65 -6.23
CA MET A 26 1.20 -29.08 -4.83
C MET A 26 -0.19 -29.60 -4.44
N PHE A 27 -1.26 -28.84 -4.71
CA PHE A 27 -2.62 -29.29 -4.38
C PHE A 27 -3.05 -30.50 -5.20
N ALA A 28 -2.64 -30.62 -6.47
CA ALA A 28 -2.89 -31.81 -7.27
C ALA A 28 -2.21 -33.05 -6.67
N TYR A 29 -0.95 -32.93 -6.22
CA TYR A 29 -0.24 -34.00 -5.53
C TYR A 29 -0.92 -34.39 -4.21
N ILE A 30 -1.30 -33.41 -3.38
CA ILE A 30 -2.01 -33.67 -2.11
C ILE A 30 -3.32 -34.41 -2.37
N ARG A 31 -4.17 -33.94 -3.30
CA ARG A 31 -5.46 -34.59 -3.63
C ARG A 31 -5.27 -36.02 -4.15
N ASN A 32 -4.25 -36.25 -4.97
CA ASN A 32 -3.92 -37.59 -5.46
C ASN A 32 -3.41 -38.51 -4.34
N SER A 33 -2.63 -37.98 -3.39
CA SER A 33 -2.19 -38.72 -2.21
C SER A 33 -3.36 -39.08 -1.29
N VAL A 34 -4.32 -38.17 -1.07
CA VAL A 34 -5.58 -38.48 -0.37
C VAL A 34 -6.32 -39.62 -1.05
N LYS A 35 -6.51 -39.56 -2.38
CA LYS A 35 -7.20 -40.63 -3.15
C LYS A 35 -6.51 -41.99 -2.99
N ARG A 36 -5.18 -42.03 -3.12
CA ARG A 36 -4.41 -43.27 -2.99
C ARG A 36 -4.43 -43.84 -1.58
N CYS A 37 -4.22 -43.00 -0.56
CA CYS A 37 -4.19 -43.43 0.83
C CYS A 37 -5.56 -43.97 1.26
N THR A 38 -6.63 -43.25 0.92
CA THR A 38 -8.00 -43.61 1.32
C THR A 38 -8.54 -44.86 0.63
N ALA A 39 -7.87 -45.36 -0.41
CA ALA A 39 -8.14 -46.68 -0.99
C ALA A 39 -7.55 -47.84 -0.16
N LEU A 40 -6.60 -47.55 0.74
CA LEU A 40 -5.89 -48.53 1.57
C LEU A 40 -6.29 -48.44 3.04
N THR A 41 -6.41 -47.23 3.57
CA THR A 41 -6.69 -46.96 4.98
C THR A 41 -7.27 -45.56 5.17
N VAL A 42 -8.13 -45.43 6.17
CA VAL A 42 -8.74 -44.15 6.59
C VAL A 42 -8.46 -43.81 8.06
N GLY A 43 -7.73 -44.68 8.78
CA GLY A 43 -7.40 -44.51 10.19
C GLY A 43 -6.09 -43.75 10.42
N GLN A 44 -5.31 -44.16 11.42
CA GLN A 44 -4.09 -43.49 11.87
C GLN A 44 -3.12 -43.10 10.74
N THR A 45 -2.86 -44.01 9.80
CA THR A 45 -1.95 -43.72 8.68
C THR A 45 -2.42 -42.57 7.80
N PHE A 46 -3.74 -42.43 7.60
CA PHE A 46 -4.28 -41.29 6.83
C PHE A 46 -4.24 -40.01 7.65
N PHE A 47 -4.46 -40.10 8.97
CA PHE A 47 -4.26 -38.97 9.89
C PHE A 47 -2.80 -38.47 9.87
N ASP A 48 -1.81 -39.37 9.96
CA ASP A 48 -0.39 -39.02 9.91
C ASP A 48 -0.03 -38.36 8.56
N LEU A 49 -0.57 -38.88 7.45
CA LEU A 49 -0.38 -38.29 6.12
C LEU A 49 -0.96 -36.87 6.04
N GLN A 50 -2.09 -36.60 6.70
CA GLN A 50 -2.66 -35.26 6.77
C GLN A 50 -1.75 -34.30 7.56
N LEU A 51 -1.07 -34.75 8.62
CA LEU A 51 -0.09 -33.91 9.32
C LEU A 51 1.10 -33.55 8.41
N GLU A 52 1.56 -34.48 7.57
CA GLU A 52 2.58 -34.20 6.55
C GLU A 52 2.12 -33.18 5.51
N PHE A 53 0.83 -33.16 5.14
CA PHE A 53 0.29 -32.11 4.28
C PHE A 53 0.38 -30.73 4.94
N LYS A 54 0.05 -30.62 6.23
CA LYS A 54 0.20 -29.37 7.00
C LYS A 54 1.65 -28.89 7.00
N TYR A 55 2.59 -29.80 7.23
CA TYR A 55 4.02 -29.48 7.17
C TYR A 55 4.45 -28.97 5.78
N CYS A 56 4.03 -29.65 4.70
CA CYS A 56 4.31 -29.24 3.33
C CYS A 56 3.74 -27.85 3.00
N LEU A 57 2.51 -27.56 3.46
CA LEU A 57 1.87 -26.26 3.30
C LEU A 57 2.66 -25.15 4.02
N GLY A 58 3.15 -25.41 5.24
CA GLY A 58 4.00 -24.47 5.97
C GLY A 58 5.33 -24.20 5.26
N LEU A 59 5.98 -25.24 4.72
CA LEU A 59 7.20 -25.07 3.92
C LEU A 59 6.95 -24.23 2.66
N TYR A 60 5.81 -24.44 2.00
CA TYR A 60 5.45 -23.66 0.81
C TYR A 60 5.16 -22.19 1.14
N ALA A 61 4.46 -21.92 2.24
CA ALA A 61 4.28 -20.55 2.74
C ALA A 61 5.63 -19.86 3.01
N ASN A 62 6.57 -20.54 3.67
CA ASN A 62 7.92 -20.02 3.91
C ASN A 62 8.68 -19.73 2.61
N ARG A 63 8.50 -20.56 1.57
CA ARG A 63 9.07 -20.32 0.23
C ARG A 63 8.50 -19.04 -0.40
N LEU A 64 7.22 -18.76 -0.23
CA LEU A 64 6.62 -17.50 -0.68
C LEU A 64 7.17 -16.31 0.10
N VAL A 65 7.31 -16.42 1.42
CA VAL A 65 7.91 -15.38 2.27
C VAL A 65 9.36 -15.10 1.88
N ALA A 66 10.13 -16.12 1.49
CA ALA A 66 11.51 -15.96 1.04
C ALA A 66 11.66 -15.12 -0.26
N LYS A 67 10.57 -14.87 -0.99
CA LYS A 67 10.54 -13.94 -2.13
C LYS A 67 10.39 -12.47 -1.71
N LEU A 68 10.04 -12.22 -0.45
CA LEU A 68 9.86 -10.88 0.07
C LEU A 68 11.19 -10.29 0.57
N PRO A 69 11.35 -8.97 0.58
CA PRO A 69 12.51 -8.33 1.19
C PRO A 69 12.62 -8.69 2.68
N GLY A 70 13.81 -9.08 3.14
CA GLY A 70 14.03 -9.59 4.50
C GLY A 70 13.71 -8.61 5.64
N PHE A 71 13.59 -7.30 5.37
CA PHE A 71 13.17 -6.33 6.38
C PHE A 71 11.66 -6.40 6.69
N ILE A 72 10.86 -7.08 5.87
CA ILE A 72 9.41 -7.23 6.07
C ILE A 72 9.11 -8.31 7.09
N THR A 73 9.96 -9.33 7.19
CA THR A 73 9.81 -10.43 8.15
C THR A 73 10.31 -10.06 9.56
N ASP A 74 11.31 -9.18 9.65
CA ASP A 74 11.92 -8.74 10.92
C ASP A 74 11.66 -7.24 11.20
N SER A 75 10.39 -6.86 11.33
CA SER A 75 9.97 -5.45 11.38
C SER A 75 10.35 -4.68 12.66
N ASN A 76 11.00 -5.31 13.65
CA ASN A 76 11.19 -4.73 14.99
C ASN A 76 12.65 -4.39 15.36
N THR A 77 13.51 -4.11 14.38
CA THR A 77 14.90 -3.70 14.68
C THR A 77 15.29 -2.38 13.99
N PRO A 78 16.11 -1.51 14.61
CA PRO A 78 16.60 -0.28 13.98
C PRO A 78 17.24 -0.45 12.59
N PRO A 79 18.07 -1.48 12.31
CA PRO A 79 18.63 -1.69 10.97
C PRO A 79 17.58 -2.04 9.92
N THR A 80 16.45 -2.65 10.29
CA THR A 80 15.39 -3.00 9.33
C THR A 80 14.57 -1.78 8.89
N HIS A 81 14.40 -0.77 9.74
CA HIS A 81 13.80 0.51 9.34
C HIS A 81 14.64 1.30 8.32
N ALA A 82 15.97 1.34 8.51
CA ALA A 82 16.86 2.03 7.59
C ALA A 82 16.92 1.34 6.21
N ALA A 83 16.87 0.00 6.19
CA ALA A 83 16.78 -0.77 4.96
C ALA A 83 15.44 -0.52 4.24
N ALA A 84 14.33 -0.55 4.97
CA ALA A 84 13.00 -0.28 4.43
C ALA A 84 12.88 1.12 3.81
N ALA A 85 13.44 2.15 4.44
CA ALA A 85 13.39 3.53 3.95
C ALA A 85 14.15 3.74 2.61
N LYS A 86 15.20 2.95 2.37
CA LYS A 86 16.03 3.04 1.16
C LYS A 86 15.63 2.06 0.08
N TRP A 87 14.80 1.08 0.40
CA TRP A 87 14.39 0.06 -0.55
C TRP A 87 13.47 0.66 -1.62
N ARG A 88 13.61 0.18 -2.85
CA ARG A 88 12.82 0.55 -4.03
C ARG A 88 12.51 -0.73 -4.78
N LEU A 89 11.37 -0.76 -5.48
CA LEU A 89 11.04 -1.89 -6.35
C LEU A 89 12.10 -2.00 -7.45
N ALA A 90 12.62 -3.21 -7.64
CA ALA A 90 13.40 -3.56 -8.81
C ALA A 90 12.48 -3.66 -10.05
N ASP A 91 13.09 -3.77 -11.23
CA ASP A 91 12.35 -3.94 -12.48
C ASP A 91 11.37 -5.12 -12.39
N LYS A 92 10.08 -4.83 -12.65
CA LYS A 92 8.95 -5.78 -12.59
C LYS A 92 8.74 -6.49 -11.26
N GLN A 93 9.33 -6.01 -10.17
CA GLN A 93 9.19 -6.66 -8.86
C GLN A 93 7.75 -6.61 -8.34
N GLU A 94 6.97 -5.61 -8.73
CA GLU A 94 5.53 -5.53 -8.45
C GLU A 94 4.76 -6.72 -9.05
N GLU A 95 5.15 -7.20 -10.24
CA GLU A 95 4.51 -8.36 -10.88
C GLU A 95 4.78 -9.63 -10.05
N GLU A 96 6.03 -9.82 -9.61
CA GLU A 96 6.38 -10.97 -8.76
C GLU A 96 5.64 -10.94 -7.43
N LEU A 97 5.51 -9.76 -6.82
CA LEU A 97 4.74 -9.59 -5.59
C LEU A 97 3.24 -9.87 -5.80
N CYS A 98 2.68 -9.52 -6.97
CA CYS A 98 1.32 -9.92 -7.33
C CYS A 98 1.17 -11.45 -7.43
N PHE A 99 2.14 -12.15 -8.03
CA PHE A 99 2.13 -13.62 -8.06
C PHE A 99 2.15 -14.21 -6.65
N VAL A 100 2.93 -13.64 -5.72
CA VAL A 100 2.93 -14.07 -4.31
C VAL A 100 1.55 -13.89 -3.67
N ILE A 101 0.93 -12.71 -3.83
CA ILE A 101 -0.41 -12.41 -3.29
C ILE A 101 -1.45 -13.38 -3.82
N ASN A 102 -1.53 -13.52 -5.15
CA ASN A 102 -2.52 -14.39 -5.80
C ASN A 102 -2.30 -15.86 -5.46
N THR A 103 -1.04 -16.30 -5.35
CA THR A 103 -0.71 -17.68 -4.97
C THR A 103 -1.14 -17.95 -3.53
N ALA A 104 -0.90 -17.01 -2.62
CA ALA A 104 -1.31 -17.12 -1.24
C ALA A 104 -2.84 -17.09 -1.10
N GLU A 105 -3.54 -16.21 -1.83
CA GLU A 105 -5.01 -16.20 -1.94
C GLU A 105 -5.53 -17.56 -2.44
N TYR A 106 -4.99 -18.07 -3.55
CA TYR A 106 -5.36 -19.38 -4.08
C TYR A 106 -5.16 -20.51 -3.06
N CYS A 107 -4.05 -20.51 -2.32
CA CYS A 107 -3.82 -21.49 -1.26
C CYS A 107 -4.88 -21.38 -0.15
N ALA A 108 -5.13 -20.17 0.35
CA ALA A 108 -6.14 -19.91 1.39
C ALA A 108 -7.54 -20.34 0.95
N ASP A 109 -7.93 -20.06 -0.29
CA ASP A 109 -9.24 -20.42 -0.86
C ASP A 109 -9.38 -21.93 -1.12
N THR A 110 -8.27 -22.61 -1.40
CA THR A 110 -8.27 -24.05 -1.71
C THR A 110 -8.30 -24.92 -0.45
N LEU A 111 -7.73 -24.44 0.66
CA LEU A 111 -7.60 -25.19 1.91
C LEU A 111 -8.93 -25.65 2.53
N PRO A 112 -10.00 -24.83 2.59
CA PRO A 112 -11.30 -25.28 3.10
C PRO A 112 -11.85 -26.49 2.35
N SER A 113 -11.78 -26.47 1.02
CA SER A 113 -12.22 -27.61 0.20
C SER A 113 -11.37 -28.86 0.45
N LEU A 114 -10.07 -28.70 0.69
CA LEU A 114 -9.19 -29.81 1.05
C LEU A 114 -9.55 -30.38 2.43
N GLU A 115 -9.79 -29.50 3.42
CA GLU A 115 -10.22 -29.88 4.77
C GLU A 115 -11.48 -30.73 4.74
N ASP A 116 -12.51 -30.28 4.00
CA ASP A 116 -13.77 -30.99 3.83
C ASP A 116 -13.58 -32.38 3.21
N VAL A 117 -12.74 -32.48 2.16
CA VAL A 117 -12.43 -33.76 1.50
C VAL A 117 -11.77 -34.73 2.47
N ILE A 118 -10.91 -34.25 3.37
CA ILE A 118 -10.22 -35.09 4.34
C ILE A 118 -11.16 -35.51 5.46
N ARG A 119 -11.94 -34.57 6.02
CA ARG A 119 -12.96 -34.86 7.04
C ARG A 119 -14.00 -35.87 6.57
N LEU A 120 -14.42 -35.79 5.31
CA LEU A 120 -15.40 -36.71 4.73
C LEU A 120 -14.88 -38.15 4.64
N LYS A 121 -13.56 -38.34 4.51
CA LYS A 121 -12.94 -39.63 4.23
C LYS A 121 -12.30 -40.30 5.45
N ILE A 122 -11.80 -39.51 6.40
CA ILE A 122 -11.08 -40.02 7.57
C ILE A 122 -12.02 -40.74 8.54
N ASP A 123 -11.47 -41.70 9.31
CA ASP A 123 -12.20 -42.35 10.40
C ASP A 123 -12.73 -41.31 11.40
N LYS A 124 -13.97 -41.52 11.88
CA LYS A 124 -14.67 -40.64 12.81
C LYS A 124 -13.86 -40.32 14.07
N ALA A 125 -12.98 -41.23 14.50
CA ALA A 125 -12.11 -41.02 15.65
C ALA A 125 -11.14 -39.83 15.48
N PHE A 126 -10.85 -39.41 14.24
CA PHE A 126 -9.91 -38.33 13.94
C PHE A 126 -10.56 -37.08 13.34
N THR A 127 -11.84 -37.11 12.99
CA THR A 127 -12.51 -36.01 12.24
C THR A 127 -12.38 -34.65 12.94
N ASP A 128 -12.56 -34.62 14.26
CA ASP A 128 -12.50 -33.39 15.06
C ASP A 128 -11.09 -32.79 15.17
N ALA A 129 -10.05 -33.61 14.91
CA ALA A 129 -8.66 -33.16 14.91
C ALA A 129 -8.23 -32.54 13.57
N ILE A 130 -9.07 -32.63 12.52
CA ILE A 130 -8.76 -32.06 11.21
C ILE A 130 -9.13 -30.58 11.20
N GLU A 131 -8.12 -29.72 11.27
CA GLU A 131 -8.23 -28.26 11.10
C GLU A 131 -7.07 -27.73 10.24
N LEU A 132 -7.36 -26.81 9.32
CA LEU A 132 -6.41 -26.10 8.47
C LEU A 132 -6.51 -24.57 8.62
N SER A 133 -7.23 -24.07 9.62
CA SER A 133 -7.41 -22.64 9.89
C SER A 133 -6.09 -21.89 10.06
N LYS A 134 -5.13 -22.47 10.79
CA LYS A 134 -3.79 -21.88 10.97
C LYS A 134 -3.02 -21.77 9.66
N GLU A 135 -3.13 -22.78 8.79
CA GLU A 135 -2.51 -22.75 7.47
C GLU A 135 -3.17 -21.70 6.58
N ILE A 136 -4.50 -21.55 6.64
CA ILE A 136 -5.25 -20.49 5.95
C ILE A 136 -4.77 -19.11 6.41
N ASP A 137 -4.71 -18.87 7.72
CA ASP A 137 -4.24 -17.61 8.30
C ASP A 137 -2.80 -17.31 7.87
N THR A 138 -1.94 -18.32 7.86
CA THR A 138 -0.55 -18.19 7.38
C THR A 138 -0.49 -17.66 5.96
N TYR A 139 -1.31 -18.17 5.04
CA TYR A 139 -1.35 -17.66 3.66
C TYR A 139 -1.93 -16.24 3.57
N HIS A 140 -2.92 -15.90 4.38
CA HIS A 140 -3.39 -14.50 4.47
C HIS A 140 -2.27 -13.56 4.95
N ASP A 141 -1.46 -13.98 5.91
CA ASP A 141 -0.30 -13.22 6.39
C ASP A 141 0.77 -13.04 5.30
N VAL A 142 1.05 -14.08 4.50
CA VAL A 142 1.95 -13.96 3.33
C VAL A 142 1.43 -12.92 2.35
N ALA A 143 0.15 -12.97 1.99
CA ALA A 143 -0.46 -11.99 1.08
C ALA A 143 -0.39 -10.56 1.66
N ALA A 144 -0.64 -10.40 2.96
CA ALA A 144 -0.55 -9.11 3.64
C ALA A 144 0.89 -8.57 3.67
N ALA A 145 1.89 -9.43 3.88
CA ALA A 145 3.30 -9.05 3.85
C ALA A 145 3.74 -8.62 2.44
N ALA A 146 3.36 -9.35 1.41
CA ALA A 146 3.61 -8.97 0.01
C ALA A 146 2.94 -7.63 -0.36
N MET A 147 1.70 -7.41 0.08
CA MET A 147 1.00 -6.14 -0.11
C MET A 147 1.73 -4.97 0.53
N LYS A 148 2.27 -5.13 1.75
CA LYS A 148 3.11 -4.10 2.41
C LYS A 148 4.34 -3.77 1.57
N CYS A 149 4.95 -4.76 0.90
CA CYS A 149 6.09 -4.52 0.00
C CYS A 149 5.69 -3.64 -1.18
N ILE A 150 4.56 -3.93 -1.85
CA ILE A 150 4.10 -3.13 -2.99
C ILE A 150 3.86 -1.67 -2.55
N VAL A 151 3.14 -1.47 -1.46
CA VAL A 151 2.82 -0.13 -0.93
C VAL A 151 4.09 0.65 -0.60
N LEU A 152 4.99 0.07 0.19
CA LEU A 152 6.25 0.72 0.58
C LEU A 152 7.12 1.02 -0.64
N GLY A 153 7.19 0.09 -1.59
CA GLY A 153 8.05 0.18 -2.76
C GLY A 153 7.64 1.34 -3.67
N ILE A 154 6.35 1.47 -3.95
CA ILE A 154 5.80 2.56 -4.75
C ILE A 154 5.92 3.89 -3.99
N GLU A 155 5.60 3.91 -2.69
CA GLU A 155 5.71 5.12 -1.86
C GLU A 155 7.12 5.70 -1.89
N ASN A 156 8.11 4.83 -1.75
CA ASN A 156 9.51 5.19 -1.72
C ASN A 156 10.01 5.75 -3.08
N ILE A 157 9.46 5.30 -4.21
CA ILE A 157 9.79 5.84 -5.55
C ILE A 157 9.40 7.34 -5.67
N LEU A 158 8.46 7.81 -4.86
CA LEU A 158 7.99 9.20 -4.85
C LEU A 158 8.85 10.14 -3.98
N ASP A 159 9.74 9.61 -3.12
CA ASP A 159 10.50 10.42 -2.16
C ASP A 159 11.33 11.53 -2.82
N ASP A 160 11.88 11.28 -4.01
CA ASP A 160 12.67 12.28 -4.74
C ASP A 160 11.82 13.45 -5.25
N ASP A 161 10.55 13.22 -5.56
CA ASP A 161 9.63 14.26 -6.04
C ASP A 161 9.18 15.13 -4.86
N TRP A 162 8.92 14.53 -3.71
CA TRP A 162 8.70 15.24 -2.45
C TRP A 162 9.91 16.12 -2.08
N ALA A 163 11.12 15.59 -2.24
CA ALA A 163 12.34 16.36 -2.02
C ALA A 163 12.52 17.48 -3.05
N THR A 164 12.08 17.27 -4.28
CA THR A 164 12.13 18.28 -5.36
C THR A 164 11.19 19.44 -5.06
N MET A 165 9.95 19.15 -4.64
CA MET A 165 9.00 20.15 -4.15
C MET A 165 9.59 21.02 -3.02
N GLN A 166 10.26 20.39 -2.04
CA GLN A 166 10.87 21.10 -0.91
C GLN A 166 12.04 22.01 -1.30
N ARG A 167 12.71 21.72 -2.43
CA ARG A 167 13.84 22.50 -2.96
C ARG A 167 13.41 23.70 -3.81
N VAL A 168 12.15 23.78 -4.21
CA VAL A 168 11.64 24.93 -4.97
C VAL A 168 11.75 26.20 -4.12
N ASN A 169 12.26 27.28 -4.74
CA ASN A 169 12.31 28.58 -4.09
C ASN A 169 10.93 29.27 -4.19
N TRP A 170 10.01 28.84 -3.35
CA TRP A 170 8.64 29.36 -3.30
C TRP A 170 8.56 30.86 -2.96
N GLY A 171 9.65 31.45 -2.48
CA GLY A 171 9.74 32.88 -2.18
C GLY A 171 9.96 33.77 -3.40
N THR A 172 10.41 33.19 -4.52
CA THR A 172 10.70 33.92 -5.78
C THR A 172 9.70 33.63 -6.89
N VAL A 173 8.60 32.94 -6.57
CA VAL A 173 7.53 32.68 -7.54
C VAL A 173 6.76 33.99 -7.75
N GLU A 174 6.67 34.44 -9.00
CA GLU A 174 6.03 35.72 -9.37
C GLU A 174 4.69 35.53 -10.11
N THR A 175 4.49 34.37 -10.75
CA THR A 175 3.28 34.04 -11.50
C THR A 175 2.79 32.64 -11.15
N VAL A 176 1.46 32.47 -11.10
CA VAL A 176 0.83 31.14 -11.07
C VAL A 176 0.79 30.60 -12.50
N GLY A 177 1.27 29.37 -12.69
CA GLY A 177 1.26 28.66 -13.96
C GLY A 177 0.41 27.40 -13.93
N ASP A 178 0.78 26.43 -14.76
CA ASP A 178 0.21 25.09 -14.72
C ASP A 178 0.76 24.27 -13.53
N GLU A 179 0.38 23.00 -13.45
CA GLU A 179 0.86 22.05 -12.45
C GLU A 179 2.39 22.00 -12.40
N SER A 180 2.95 22.05 -11.19
CA SER A 180 4.40 21.97 -11.00
C SER A 180 4.97 20.62 -11.47
N ALA A 181 6.21 20.64 -11.96
CA ALA A 181 6.88 19.46 -12.51
C ALA A 181 6.90 18.24 -11.56
N TYR A 182 6.96 18.44 -10.24
CA TYR A 182 6.94 17.35 -9.28
C TYR A 182 5.58 16.64 -9.22
N VAL A 183 4.47 17.34 -9.48
CA VAL A 183 3.13 16.75 -9.52
C VAL A 183 3.01 15.83 -10.74
N LEU A 184 3.47 16.30 -11.90
CA LEU A 184 3.53 15.51 -13.13
C LEU A 184 4.42 14.28 -12.96
N ALA A 185 5.60 14.44 -12.34
CA ALA A 185 6.52 13.34 -12.07
C ALA A 185 5.90 12.26 -11.16
N ILE A 186 5.17 12.67 -10.12
CA ILE A 186 4.43 11.73 -9.26
C ILE A 186 3.36 10.98 -10.06
N ALA A 187 2.57 11.68 -10.88
CA ALA A 187 1.55 11.06 -11.72
C ALA A 187 2.16 10.05 -12.71
N ASP A 188 3.26 10.42 -13.37
CA ASP A 188 3.96 9.56 -14.33
C ASP A 188 4.58 8.34 -13.66
N LYS A 189 5.13 8.47 -12.45
CA LYS A 189 5.65 7.34 -11.68
C LYS A 189 4.56 6.38 -11.24
N LEU A 190 3.34 6.84 -10.94
CA LEU A 190 2.24 5.96 -10.56
C LEU A 190 1.58 5.25 -11.74
N ARG A 191 1.60 5.87 -12.92
CA ARG A 191 0.95 5.38 -14.14
C ARG A 191 1.30 3.95 -14.57
N PRO A 192 2.55 3.46 -14.49
CA PRO A 192 2.86 2.07 -14.84
C PRO A 192 2.39 1.07 -13.77
N TYR A 193 2.38 1.45 -12.48
CA TYR A 193 2.10 0.51 -11.40
C TYR A 193 0.60 0.28 -11.18
N VAL A 194 -0.21 1.34 -11.08
CA VAL A 194 -1.61 1.20 -10.67
C VAL A 194 -2.44 0.34 -11.63
N PRO A 195 -2.37 0.54 -12.98
CA PRO A 195 -3.07 -0.32 -13.93
C PRO A 195 -2.56 -1.76 -13.93
N THR A 196 -1.24 -1.97 -13.78
CA THR A 196 -0.64 -3.30 -13.70
C THR A 196 -1.19 -4.06 -12.50
N LEU A 197 -1.14 -3.46 -11.31
CA LEU A 197 -1.70 -4.03 -10.08
C LEU A 197 -3.21 -4.34 -10.23
N ARG A 198 -3.98 -3.45 -10.86
CA ARG A 198 -5.41 -3.72 -11.14
C ARG A 198 -5.59 -4.96 -11.99
N SER A 199 -4.81 -5.09 -13.05
CA SER A 199 -4.94 -6.20 -14.01
C SER A 199 -4.48 -7.55 -13.43
N MET A 200 -3.63 -7.51 -12.40
CA MET A 200 -2.98 -8.70 -11.85
C MET A 200 -3.55 -9.17 -10.51
N LEU A 201 -4.28 -8.33 -9.77
CA LEU A 201 -4.84 -8.67 -8.46
C LEU A 201 -6.35 -8.86 -8.51
N SER A 202 -6.89 -9.63 -7.56
CA SER A 202 -8.34 -9.68 -7.34
C SER A 202 -8.88 -8.30 -6.96
N SER A 203 -10.17 -8.04 -7.22
CA SER A 203 -10.82 -6.76 -6.87
C SER A 203 -10.66 -6.41 -5.38
N LEU A 204 -10.68 -7.44 -4.51
CA LEU A 204 -10.47 -7.29 -3.08
C LEU A 204 -9.05 -6.80 -2.77
N TYR A 205 -8.02 -7.46 -3.32
CA TYR A 205 -6.63 -7.08 -3.07
C TYR A 205 -6.25 -5.75 -3.74
N PHE A 206 -6.80 -5.43 -4.91
CA PHE A 206 -6.59 -4.13 -5.53
C PHE A 206 -7.23 -3.00 -4.71
N THR A 207 -8.45 -3.20 -4.20
CA THR A 207 -9.09 -2.21 -3.30
C THR A 207 -8.26 -2.01 -2.03
N ASN A 208 -7.77 -3.11 -1.43
CA ASN A 208 -6.88 -3.08 -0.28
C ASN A 208 -5.56 -2.34 -0.57
N PHE A 209 -4.98 -2.54 -1.76
CA PHE A 209 -3.82 -1.77 -2.22
C PHE A 209 -4.13 -0.27 -2.23
N CYS A 210 -5.21 0.16 -2.90
CA CYS A 210 -5.58 1.57 -2.97
C CYS A 210 -5.74 2.19 -1.58
N ASP A 211 -6.49 1.54 -0.69
CA ASP A 211 -6.72 2.00 0.68
C ASP A 211 -5.40 2.17 1.46
N LYS A 212 -4.53 1.15 1.45
CA LYS A 212 -3.24 1.18 2.15
C LYS A 212 -2.28 2.19 1.54
N PHE A 213 -2.23 2.28 0.22
CA PHE A 213 -1.35 3.21 -0.47
C PHE A 213 -1.77 4.66 -0.19
N ALA A 214 -3.06 4.98 -0.30
CA ALA A 214 -3.58 6.30 0.06
C ALA A 214 -3.30 6.66 1.53
N ALA A 215 -3.52 5.71 2.45
CA ALA A 215 -3.22 5.91 3.87
C ALA A 215 -1.74 6.22 4.14
N SER A 216 -0.83 5.77 3.28
CA SER A 216 0.61 6.05 3.39
C SER A 216 1.02 7.35 2.70
N VAL A 217 0.58 7.56 1.46
CA VAL A 217 1.07 8.63 0.58
C VAL A 217 0.36 9.97 0.77
N VAL A 218 -0.94 9.98 1.07
CA VAL A 218 -1.71 11.23 1.18
C VAL A 218 -1.21 12.09 2.36
N PRO A 219 -0.94 11.54 3.55
CA PRO A 219 -0.34 12.31 4.64
C PRO A 219 1.04 12.91 4.30
N LYS A 220 1.81 12.30 3.38
CA LYS A 220 3.12 12.83 2.95
C LYS A 220 3.02 14.18 2.24
N VAL A 221 1.87 14.52 1.66
CA VAL A 221 1.65 15.83 1.03
C VAL A 221 1.83 16.94 2.06
N LEU A 222 1.11 16.84 3.19
CA LEU A 222 1.24 17.81 4.27
C LEU A 222 2.64 17.80 4.87
N GLN A 223 3.19 16.61 5.15
CA GLN A 223 4.54 16.47 5.70
C GLN A 223 5.63 17.09 4.81
N SER A 224 5.40 17.14 3.49
CA SER A 224 6.30 17.77 2.53
C SER A 224 6.09 19.28 2.45
N ILE A 225 4.84 19.73 2.47
CA ILE A 225 4.48 21.15 2.47
C ILE A 225 5.06 21.86 3.68
N VAL A 226 4.91 21.31 4.89
CA VAL A 226 5.40 21.95 6.12
C VAL A 226 6.93 22.11 6.17
N LYS A 227 7.66 21.43 5.28
CA LYS A 227 9.13 21.55 5.14
C LYS A 227 9.55 22.62 4.13
N CYS A 228 8.64 23.15 3.33
CA CYS A 228 8.91 24.27 2.43
C CYS A 228 9.23 25.53 3.25
N LYS A 229 10.07 26.42 2.71
CA LYS A 229 10.53 27.61 3.45
C LYS A 229 10.30 28.87 2.64
N ARG A 230 9.97 29.96 3.33
CA ARG A 230 9.79 31.31 2.76
C ARG A 230 8.82 31.32 1.57
N VAL A 231 7.67 30.68 1.72
CA VAL A 231 6.61 30.64 0.72
C VAL A 231 5.96 32.03 0.65
N ASN A 232 6.02 32.67 -0.52
CA ASN A 232 5.37 33.96 -0.74
C ASN A 232 3.88 33.77 -1.14
N HIS A 233 3.13 34.86 -1.27
CA HIS A 233 1.70 34.78 -1.61
C HIS A 233 1.43 34.05 -2.95
N VAL A 234 2.23 34.30 -3.99
CA VAL A 234 2.04 33.66 -5.30
C VAL A 234 2.42 32.18 -5.26
N GLY A 235 3.50 31.83 -4.57
CA GLY A 235 3.92 30.46 -4.30
C GLY A 235 2.86 29.67 -3.54
N THR A 236 2.15 30.30 -2.58
CA THR A 236 1.00 29.68 -1.91
C THR A 236 -0.12 29.35 -2.90
N GLN A 237 -0.42 30.24 -3.85
CA GLN A 237 -1.45 29.98 -4.87
C GLN A 237 -1.03 28.84 -5.81
N GLN A 238 0.25 28.78 -6.21
CA GLN A 238 0.78 27.67 -6.99
C GLN A 238 0.69 26.34 -6.23
N LEU A 239 1.06 26.32 -4.94
CA LEU A 239 0.95 25.13 -4.10
C LEU A 239 -0.50 24.66 -3.93
N LEU A 240 -1.47 25.59 -3.84
CA LEU A 240 -2.89 25.23 -3.78
C LEU A 240 -3.37 24.55 -5.08
N LEU A 241 -2.91 25.02 -6.24
CA LEU A 241 -3.15 24.37 -7.53
C LEU A 241 -2.55 22.97 -7.55
N ASP A 242 -1.28 22.84 -7.14
CA ASP A 242 -0.57 21.56 -7.11
C ASP A 242 -1.26 20.55 -6.17
N VAL A 243 -1.74 20.99 -5.01
CA VAL A 243 -2.50 20.16 -4.05
C VAL A 243 -3.84 19.71 -4.64
N TYR A 244 -4.52 20.56 -5.40
CA TYR A 244 -5.74 20.18 -6.10
C TYR A 244 -5.48 19.10 -7.17
N ALA A 245 -4.40 19.24 -7.94
CA ALA A 245 -3.98 18.25 -8.92
C ALA A 245 -3.64 16.90 -8.25
N LEU A 246 -2.86 16.91 -7.16
CA LEU A 246 -2.56 15.71 -6.37
C LEU A 246 -3.82 15.06 -5.79
N LYS A 247 -4.78 15.86 -5.29
CA LYS A 247 -6.07 15.36 -4.77
C LYS A 247 -6.83 14.61 -5.85
N THR A 248 -6.88 15.19 -7.05
CA THR A 248 -7.54 14.59 -8.22
C THR A 248 -6.85 13.29 -8.63
N LEU A 249 -5.52 13.28 -8.68
CA LEU A 249 -4.72 12.08 -8.93
C LEU A 249 -5.04 10.98 -7.92
N PHE A 250 -5.01 11.27 -6.62
CA PHE A 250 -5.27 10.29 -5.57
C PHE A 250 -6.71 9.76 -5.58
N LEU A 251 -7.70 10.62 -5.80
CA LEU A 251 -9.10 10.19 -5.97
C LEU A 251 -9.30 9.28 -7.18
N ASN A 252 -8.46 9.42 -8.22
CA ASN A 252 -8.53 8.60 -9.43
C ASN A 252 -7.82 7.25 -9.32
N LEU A 253 -6.98 7.00 -8.30
CA LEU A 253 -6.24 5.72 -8.18
C LEU A 253 -7.14 4.47 -8.25
N PRO A 254 -8.30 4.41 -7.55
CA PRO A 254 -9.16 3.22 -7.57
C PRO A 254 -9.89 2.99 -8.88
N VAL A 255 -9.84 3.92 -9.84
CA VAL A 255 -10.41 3.79 -11.19
C VAL A 255 -9.37 3.93 -12.31
N MET A 256 -8.12 4.22 -11.98
CA MET A 256 -7.03 4.35 -12.96
C MET A 256 -6.81 3.04 -13.73
N GLY A 257 -6.61 3.15 -15.05
CA GLY A 257 -6.41 2.00 -15.94
C GLY A 257 -7.69 1.35 -16.48
N LYS A 258 -8.87 1.96 -16.25
CA LYS A 258 -10.16 1.50 -16.79
C LYS A 258 -10.55 2.09 -18.14
N GLU A 259 -9.65 2.84 -18.77
CA GLU A 259 -9.87 3.47 -20.07
C GLU A 259 -10.02 2.37 -21.14
N GLY A 260 -11.27 1.99 -21.45
CA GLY A 260 -11.59 0.95 -22.44
C GLY A 260 -12.52 -0.18 -21.94
N GLU A 261 -12.79 -0.27 -20.63
CA GLU A 261 -13.84 -1.17 -20.13
C GLU A 261 -15.22 -0.58 -20.47
N VAL A 262 -16.06 -1.34 -21.18
CA VAL A 262 -17.47 -0.99 -21.41
C VAL A 262 -18.08 -0.69 -20.05
N GLN A 263 -18.57 0.54 -19.84
CA GLN A 263 -19.26 0.94 -18.62
C GLN A 263 -20.51 0.09 -18.44
N ILE A 264 -20.36 -1.07 -17.79
CA ILE A 264 -21.48 -1.83 -17.29
C ILE A 264 -22.15 -0.96 -16.22
N VAL A 265 -23.46 -0.76 -16.34
CA VAL A 265 -24.27 -0.06 -15.33
C VAL A 265 -24.04 -0.76 -13.98
N GLY A 266 -23.36 -0.08 -13.05
CA GLY A 266 -22.78 -0.68 -11.84
C GLY A 266 -21.25 -0.60 -11.75
N ALA A 267 -20.60 0.10 -12.68
CA ALA A 267 -19.16 0.38 -12.71
C ALA A 267 -18.62 0.69 -11.31
N THR A 268 -17.51 0.03 -10.94
CA THR A 268 -16.84 0.19 -9.64
C THR A 268 -16.55 1.67 -9.43
N THR A 269 -17.43 2.32 -8.69
CA THR A 269 -17.27 3.68 -8.23
C THR A 269 -16.18 3.67 -7.16
N VAL A 270 -15.43 4.77 -7.08
CA VAL A 270 -14.48 4.95 -5.98
C VAL A 270 -15.24 4.77 -4.66
N PRO A 271 -14.82 3.86 -3.77
CA PRO A 271 -15.55 3.62 -2.52
C PRO A 271 -15.74 4.92 -1.73
N ALA A 272 -16.95 5.17 -1.23
CA ALA A 272 -17.26 6.42 -0.52
C ALA A 272 -16.34 6.66 0.70
N ARG A 273 -15.94 5.59 1.38
CA ARG A 273 -14.96 5.64 2.49
C ARG A 273 -13.59 6.14 2.02
N TYR A 274 -13.12 5.65 0.87
CA TYR A 274 -11.86 6.08 0.26
C TYR A 274 -11.93 7.57 -0.13
N THR A 275 -12.98 7.97 -0.84
CA THR A 275 -13.20 9.37 -1.25
C THR A 275 -13.21 10.29 -0.04
N LYS A 276 -13.91 9.90 1.04
CA LYS A 276 -13.98 10.67 2.27
C LYS A 276 -12.60 10.82 2.93
N PHE A 277 -11.83 9.74 3.01
CA PHE A 277 -10.47 9.77 3.57
C PHE A 277 -9.58 10.75 2.81
N VAL A 278 -9.43 10.57 1.49
CA VAL A 278 -8.57 11.43 0.66
C VAL A 278 -9.05 12.89 0.70
N SER A 279 -10.36 13.11 0.61
CA SER A 279 -10.92 14.48 0.63
C SER A 279 -10.66 15.20 1.95
N ASN A 280 -10.77 14.50 3.08
CA ASN A 280 -10.53 15.07 4.40
C ASN A 280 -9.06 15.45 4.60
N GLU A 281 -8.14 14.53 4.28
CA GLU A 281 -6.69 14.79 4.39
C GLU A 281 -6.26 15.94 3.48
N MET A 282 -6.74 15.97 2.23
CA MET A 282 -6.40 17.03 1.29
C MET A 282 -7.05 18.36 1.67
N ALA A 283 -8.27 18.37 2.23
CA ALA A 283 -8.88 19.60 2.75
C ALA A 283 -8.09 20.18 3.92
N HIS A 284 -7.50 19.33 4.76
CA HIS A 284 -6.60 19.77 5.82
C HIS A 284 -5.34 20.43 5.25
N VAL A 285 -4.74 19.84 4.21
CA VAL A 285 -3.60 20.43 3.50
C VAL A 285 -3.96 21.80 2.90
N GLU A 286 -5.11 21.92 2.24
CA GLU A 286 -5.60 23.17 1.67
C GLU A 286 -5.77 24.26 2.75
N ALA A 287 -6.27 23.90 3.95
CA ALA A 287 -6.41 24.83 5.07
C ALA A 287 -5.06 25.36 5.57
N VAL A 288 -4.06 24.48 5.68
CA VAL A 288 -2.66 24.84 6.04
C VAL A 288 -2.07 25.81 5.02
N LEU A 289 -2.24 25.56 3.72
CA LEU A 289 -1.79 26.48 2.67
C LEU A 289 -2.50 27.83 2.72
N LYS A 290 -3.82 27.85 2.96
CA LYS A 290 -4.58 29.10 3.12
C LYS A 290 -4.04 29.95 4.28
N LEU A 291 -3.68 29.34 5.41
CA LEU A 291 -3.06 30.03 6.56
C LEU A 291 -1.73 30.71 6.19
N ILE A 292 -0.92 30.08 5.34
CA ILE A 292 0.34 30.68 4.85
C ILE A 292 0.06 31.92 4.00
N GLY A 293 -1.05 31.94 3.25
CA GLY A 293 -1.51 33.10 2.48
C GLY A 293 -2.16 34.22 3.31
N THR A 294 -2.65 33.93 4.53
CA THR A 294 -3.37 34.89 5.38
C THR A 294 -2.47 36.05 5.84
N PRO A 295 -2.92 37.31 5.81
CA PRO A 295 -2.18 38.43 6.41
C PRO A 295 -1.85 38.20 7.89
N ASN A 296 -0.71 38.72 8.34
CA ASN A 296 -0.17 38.39 9.68
C ASN A 296 -1.08 38.83 10.83
N GLU A 297 -1.74 39.98 10.67
CA GLU A 297 -2.71 40.53 11.64
C GLU A 297 -3.89 39.59 11.90
N MET A 298 -4.26 38.78 10.90
CA MET A 298 -5.40 37.86 10.97
C MET A 298 -4.98 36.41 11.21
N LEU A 299 -3.68 36.14 11.32
CA LEU A 299 -3.14 34.78 11.25
C LEU A 299 -3.52 33.93 12.48
N VAL A 300 -3.47 34.52 13.67
CA VAL A 300 -3.80 33.81 14.93
C VAL A 300 -5.28 33.39 14.93
N ASP A 301 -6.18 34.33 14.64
CA ASP A 301 -7.62 34.05 14.60
C ASP A 301 -7.97 33.05 13.49
N SER A 302 -7.37 33.22 12.31
CA SER A 302 -7.55 32.29 11.20
C SER A 302 -7.04 30.89 11.53
N PHE A 303 -5.92 30.78 12.26
CA PHE A 303 -5.37 29.50 12.69
C PHE A 303 -6.33 28.77 13.64
N LYS A 304 -6.86 29.47 14.65
CA LYS A 304 -7.83 28.91 15.60
C LYS A 304 -9.12 28.44 14.91
N ILE A 305 -9.56 29.15 13.85
CA ILE A 305 -10.78 28.78 13.10
C ILE A 305 -10.52 27.61 12.15
N MET A 306 -9.44 27.66 11.36
CA MET A 306 -9.17 26.68 10.30
C MET A 306 -8.48 25.40 10.80
N TRP A 307 -7.80 25.47 11.95
CA TRP A 307 -7.15 24.34 12.59
C TRP A 307 -7.37 24.36 14.11
N PRO A 308 -8.60 24.05 14.58
CA PRO A 308 -8.93 24.11 16.01
C PRO A 308 -8.07 23.19 16.89
N GLU A 309 -7.69 22.02 16.37
CA GLU A 309 -6.81 21.04 17.03
C GLU A 309 -5.31 21.34 16.82
N GLY A 310 -4.97 22.50 16.25
CA GLY A 310 -3.62 22.90 15.92
C GLY A 310 -2.81 23.21 17.17
N THR A 311 -1.59 22.69 17.25
CA THR A 311 -0.68 22.95 18.37
C THR A 311 0.19 24.19 18.13
N ALA A 312 0.86 24.67 19.18
CA ALA A 312 1.87 25.72 19.06
C ALA A 312 3.01 25.34 18.08
N GLU A 313 3.37 24.06 17.99
CA GLU A 313 4.37 23.57 17.02
C GLU A 313 3.86 23.66 15.57
N ASN A 314 2.56 23.40 15.37
CA ASN A 314 1.94 23.58 14.07
C ASN A 314 1.91 25.06 13.68
N PHE A 315 1.53 25.96 14.59
CA PHE A 315 1.56 27.39 14.35
C PHE A 315 2.98 27.90 14.04
N GLN A 316 3.98 27.45 14.80
CA GLN A 316 5.39 27.74 14.53
C GLN A 316 5.82 27.28 13.12
N SER A 317 5.35 26.11 12.69
CA SER A 317 5.62 25.61 11.34
C SER A 317 5.06 26.55 10.27
N ILE A 318 3.84 27.07 10.45
CA ILE A 318 3.26 28.09 9.54
C ILE A 318 4.12 29.36 9.50
N LEU A 319 4.56 29.88 10.67
CA LEU A 319 5.41 31.07 10.74
C LEU A 319 6.75 30.85 10.03
N ASN A 320 7.40 29.72 10.26
CA ASN A 320 8.64 29.32 9.59
C ASN A 320 8.47 29.27 8.07
N MET A 321 7.34 28.75 7.60
CA MET A 321 7.00 28.70 6.18
C MET A 321 6.82 30.09 5.57
N LYS A 322 6.18 31.03 6.29
CA LYS A 322 6.06 32.44 5.86
C LYS A 322 7.39 33.20 5.90
N GLY A 323 8.41 32.65 6.55
CA GLY A 323 9.77 33.21 6.59
C GLY A 323 10.08 34.07 7.81
N TYR A 324 9.28 33.97 8.88
CA TYR A 324 9.59 34.58 10.17
C TYR A 324 10.87 33.99 10.78
N ARG A 325 11.65 34.82 11.47
CA ARG A 325 12.85 34.39 12.20
C ARG A 325 12.53 34.32 13.69
N THR A 326 13.20 33.40 14.38
CA THR A 326 12.97 33.01 15.78
C THR A 326 13.08 34.12 16.84
N ASN A 327 13.49 35.34 16.45
CA ASN A 327 13.60 36.50 17.34
C ASN A 327 12.39 37.45 17.27
N ASP A 328 11.51 37.31 16.27
CA ASP A 328 10.25 38.08 16.15
C ASP A 328 9.06 37.31 16.78
N ASP A 329 9.35 36.17 17.41
CA ASP A 329 8.45 35.04 17.66
C ASP A 329 7.69 35.10 19.00
N GLU A 330 8.23 35.73 20.06
CA GLU A 330 7.67 35.58 21.41
C GLU A 330 6.24 36.14 21.56
N SER A 331 5.93 37.26 20.90
CA SER A 331 4.60 37.90 21.03
C SER A 331 3.50 37.18 20.23
N CYS A 332 3.82 36.66 19.03
CA CYS A 332 2.86 35.91 18.21
C CYS A 332 2.62 34.48 18.74
N ILE A 333 3.66 33.82 19.26
CA ILE A 333 3.52 32.48 19.86
C ILE A 333 2.72 32.55 21.17
N TYR A 334 2.89 33.62 21.96
CA TYR A 334 2.11 33.80 23.19
C TYR A 334 0.61 33.93 22.90
N MET A 335 0.22 34.70 21.87
CA MET A 335 -1.18 34.86 21.46
C MET A 335 -1.83 33.59 20.87
N ALA A 336 -1.02 32.67 20.34
CA ALA A 336 -1.51 31.39 19.83
C ALA A 336 -1.68 30.32 20.91
N ARG A 337 -1.14 30.52 22.13
CA ARG A 337 -1.20 29.57 23.25
C ARG A 337 -2.40 29.77 24.19
N GLU A 338 -2.98 30.97 24.23
CA GLU A 338 -4.26 31.26 24.90
C GLU A 338 -5.45 30.86 24.04
#